data_AF-A0A821D7V9-F1
#
_entry.id   AF-A0A821D7V9-F1
#
_cell.length_a   1.000
_cell.length_b   1.000
_cell.length_c   1.000
_cell.angle_alpha   90.00
_cell.angle_beta   90.00
_cell.angle_gamma   90.00
#
_symmetry.space_group_name_H-M   'P 1'
#
loop_
_entity.id
_entity.type
_entity.pdbx_description
1 polymer ?
#
loop_
_entity_poly.entity_id
_entity_poly.type
_entity_poly.pdbx_seq_one_letter_code
_entity_poly.pdbx_strand_id
1 'polypeptide(L)'
;MFSLLGNIPPNATWKQNGVTIAGGNGQGGATNQLYLPFGLFVDDDQTVVIADFGNHRIMQWKNGDTTNGQVVAGGKGRGNGLHQLDRPTDVLIDKETD
;
A
#
# COMPACT_ATOMS: atom_id res chain seq x y z
N MET A 1 -11.84 15.21 -20.62
CA MET A 1 -12.75 14.09 -20.30
C MET A 1 -12.09 13.27 -19.20
N PHE A 2 -12.60 13.40 -17.97
CA PHE A 2 -12.57 12.42 -16.87
C PHE A 2 -13.63 12.94 -15.89
N SER A 3 -14.88 12.49 -16.07
CA SER A 3 -15.99 12.77 -15.16
C SER A 3 -16.29 11.51 -14.37
N LEU A 4 -15.88 11.46 -13.11
CA LEU A 4 -16.52 10.58 -12.12
C LEU A 4 -16.31 11.02 -10.66
N LEU A 5 -16.14 12.32 -10.41
CA LEU A 5 -16.36 12.88 -9.09
C LEU A 5 -17.28 14.08 -9.31
N GLY A 6 -18.56 13.93 -8.95
CA GLY A 6 -19.46 15.07 -8.87
C GLY A 6 -18.80 16.15 -8.01
N ASN A 7 -19.00 17.42 -8.36
CA ASN A 7 -18.45 18.58 -7.66
C ASN A 7 -18.47 18.36 -6.14
N ILE A 8 -17.30 18.21 -5.52
CA ILE A 8 -17.20 18.17 -4.07
C ILE A 8 -17.60 19.56 -3.58
N PRO A 9 -18.73 19.72 -2.87
CA PRO A 9 -19.18 21.03 -2.47
C PRO A 9 -18.18 21.64 -1.46
N PRO A 10 -18.02 22.98 -1.43
CA PRO A 10 -17.05 23.65 -0.54
C PRO A 10 -17.24 23.36 0.96
N ASN A 11 -18.40 22.81 1.33
CA ASN A 11 -18.79 22.44 2.69
C ASN A 11 -18.94 20.92 2.89
N ALA A 12 -18.34 20.10 2.02
CA ALA A 12 -18.34 18.66 2.21
C ALA A 12 -17.69 18.29 3.55
N THR A 13 -18.50 17.85 4.49
CA THR A 13 -18.06 17.26 5.74
C THR A 13 -17.86 15.76 5.55
N TRP A 14 -16.63 15.29 5.73
CA TRP A 14 -16.36 13.86 5.79
C TRP A 14 -17.13 13.25 6.96
N LYS A 15 -17.88 12.17 6.69
CA LYS A 15 -18.76 11.56 7.71
C LYS A 15 -18.00 10.95 8.89
N GLN A 16 -16.69 10.71 8.77
CA GLN A 16 -15.86 10.07 9.78
C GLN A 16 -14.40 10.54 9.70
N ASN A 17 -13.69 10.49 10.83
CA ASN A 17 -12.24 10.68 10.90
C ASN A 17 -11.51 9.54 10.17
N GLY A 18 -10.40 9.87 9.49
CA GLY A 18 -9.52 8.87 8.89
C GLY A 18 -8.77 8.04 9.94
N VAL A 19 -8.40 6.82 9.57
CA VAL A 19 -7.57 5.91 10.38
C VAL A 19 -6.34 5.52 9.57
N THR A 20 -5.19 5.44 10.22
CA THR A 20 -3.97 4.90 9.60
C THR A 20 -4.06 3.39 9.50
N ILE A 21 -4.00 2.85 8.28
CA ILE A 21 -4.01 1.41 8.04
C ILE A 21 -2.59 0.86 7.91
N ALA A 22 -1.73 1.55 7.14
CA ALA A 22 -0.38 1.12 6.84
C ALA A 22 0.67 2.14 7.30
N GLY A 23 1.79 1.65 7.84
CA GLY A 23 2.87 2.52 8.33
C GLY A 23 2.47 3.28 9.59
N GLY A 24 2.74 4.59 9.63
CA GLY A 24 2.42 5.47 10.76
C GLY A 24 3.39 5.41 11.95
N ASN A 25 4.36 4.49 11.95
CA ASN A 25 5.31 4.29 13.05
C ASN A 25 6.73 4.80 12.71
N GLY A 26 6.80 5.86 11.90
CA GLY A 26 8.06 6.41 11.39
C GLY A 26 8.64 5.61 10.22
N GLN A 27 9.71 6.17 9.65
CA GLN A 27 10.43 5.54 8.55
C GLN A 27 11.26 4.35 9.05
N GLY A 28 11.17 3.20 8.38
CA GLY A 28 11.96 2.03 8.73
C GLY A 28 11.52 0.74 8.05
N GLY A 29 12.16 -0.37 8.44
CA GLY A 29 11.97 -1.69 7.84
C GLY A 29 11.09 -2.65 8.63
N ALA A 30 10.56 -2.25 9.79
CA ALA A 30 9.62 -3.08 10.54
C ALA A 30 8.32 -3.29 9.76
N THR A 31 7.52 -4.29 10.14
CA THR A 31 6.25 -4.63 9.47
C THR A 31 5.17 -3.55 9.64
N ASN A 32 5.35 -2.62 10.56
CA ASN A 32 4.48 -1.47 10.81
C ASN A 32 5.12 -0.14 10.37
N GLN A 33 6.22 -0.20 9.62
CA GLN A 33 6.95 0.95 9.08
C GLN A 33 7.09 0.83 7.56
N LEU A 34 7.29 1.96 6.90
CA LEU A 34 7.55 2.05 5.46
C LEU A 34 8.77 2.94 5.23
N TYR A 35 9.43 2.80 4.09
CA TYR A 35 10.56 3.64 3.69
C TYR A 35 10.40 4.10 2.24
N LEU A 36 10.07 5.38 2.06
CA LEU A 36 9.79 6.02 0.77
C LEU A 36 8.76 5.23 -0.08
N PRO A 37 7.59 4.81 0.43
CA PRO A 37 6.61 4.07 -0.37
C PRO A 37 6.07 4.92 -1.53
N PHE A 38 5.87 4.34 -2.72
CA PHE A 38 5.47 5.08 -3.93
C PHE A 38 4.04 4.75 -4.37
N GLY A 39 3.82 3.58 -4.99
CA GLY A 39 2.51 3.14 -5.44
C GLY A 39 1.76 2.29 -4.41
N LEU A 40 0.43 2.32 -4.49
CA LEU A 40 -0.45 1.44 -3.72
C LEU A 40 -1.67 1.04 -4.54
N PHE A 41 -2.22 -0.13 -4.21
CA PHE A 41 -3.49 -0.62 -4.72
C PHE A 41 -4.39 -1.00 -3.55
N VAL A 42 -5.70 -0.78 -3.72
CA VAL A 42 -6.72 -1.23 -2.77
C VAL A 42 -7.72 -2.10 -3.53
N ASP A 43 -7.92 -3.33 -3.08
CA ASP A 43 -8.89 -4.25 -3.69
C ASP A 43 -10.32 -4.08 -3.12
N ASP A 44 -11.28 -4.80 -3.69
CA ASP A 44 -12.69 -4.76 -3.26
C ASP A 44 -12.88 -5.27 -1.82
N ASP A 45 -11.96 -6.10 -1.32
CA ASP A 45 -11.95 -6.60 0.06
C ASP A 45 -11.33 -5.58 1.04
N GLN A 46 -10.96 -4.39 0.56
CA GLN A 46 -10.26 -3.33 1.28
C GLN A 46 -8.86 -3.74 1.78
N THR A 47 -8.24 -4.70 1.10
CA THR A 47 -6.83 -5.00 1.28
C THR A 47 -5.99 -3.93 0.62
N VAL A 48 -5.04 -3.37 1.37
CA VAL A 48 -4.09 -2.36 0.90
C VAL A 48 -2.77 -3.05 0.57
N VAL A 49 -2.27 -2.90 -0.65
CA VAL A 49 -0.96 -3.37 -1.09
C VAL A 49 -0.09 -2.17 -1.47
N ILE A 50 1.15 -2.13 -1.01
CA ILE A 50 2.03 -0.97 -1.12
C ILE A 50 3.40 -1.39 -1.66
N ALA A 51 3.89 -0.63 -2.65
CA ALA A 51 5.28 -0.67 -3.09
C ALA A 51 6.17 0.10 -2.10
N ASP A 52 6.82 -0.62 -1.18
CA ASP A 52 7.72 -0.06 -0.17
C ASP A 52 9.14 0.06 -0.75
N PHE A 53 9.29 1.04 -1.65
CA PHE A 53 10.43 1.26 -2.53
C PHE A 53 11.79 1.16 -1.81
N GLY A 54 11.95 1.89 -0.71
CA GLY A 54 13.22 2.01 0.02
C GLY A 54 13.58 0.75 0.79
N ASN A 55 12.59 -0.08 1.13
CA ASN A 55 12.78 -1.39 1.75
C ASN A 55 12.83 -2.54 0.74
N HIS A 56 12.69 -2.26 -0.56
CA HIS A 56 12.78 -3.26 -1.62
C HIS A 56 11.81 -4.43 -1.43
N ARG A 57 10.56 -4.11 -1.09
CA ARG A 57 9.51 -5.10 -0.79
C ARG A 57 8.13 -4.60 -1.22
N ILE A 58 7.20 -5.54 -1.37
CA ILE A 58 5.77 -5.27 -1.45
C ILE A 58 5.14 -5.67 -0.12
N MET A 59 4.35 -4.76 0.45
CA MET A 59 3.67 -4.96 1.73
C MET A 59 2.16 -5.05 1.53
N GLN A 60 1.48 -5.84 2.36
CA GLN A 60 0.02 -6.00 2.36
C GLN A 60 -0.56 -5.78 3.77
N TRP A 61 -1.68 -5.07 3.85
CA TRP A 61 -2.54 -4.98 5.02
C TRP A 61 -3.95 -5.42 4.64
N LYS A 62 -4.51 -6.40 5.34
CA LYS A 62 -5.90 -6.80 5.15
C LYS A 62 -6.83 -5.80 5.82
N ASN A 63 -8.09 -5.80 5.39
CA ASN A 63 -9.10 -4.96 6.02
C ASN A 63 -9.18 -5.21 7.53
N GLY A 64 -9.15 -4.13 8.32
CA GLY A 64 -9.15 -4.17 9.77
C GLY A 64 -7.77 -4.33 10.42
N ASP A 65 -6.74 -4.76 9.69
CA ASP A 65 -5.38 -4.81 10.21
C ASP A 65 -4.75 -3.42 10.18
N THR A 66 -4.49 -2.85 11.35
CA THR A 66 -3.86 -1.52 11.50
C THR A 66 -2.51 -1.55 12.22
N THR A 67 -2.11 -2.73 12.71
CA THR A 67 -0.91 -2.86 13.56
C THR A 67 0.33 -3.29 12.78
N ASN A 68 0.23 -4.31 11.93
CA ASN A 68 1.36 -4.87 11.19
C ASN A 68 0.94 -5.32 9.80
N GLY A 69 1.76 -5.02 8.79
CA GLY A 69 1.61 -5.54 7.45
C GLY A 69 2.40 -6.83 7.24
N GLN A 70 2.12 -7.49 6.12
CA GLN A 70 2.81 -8.71 5.68
C GLN A 70 3.66 -8.42 4.45
N VAL A 71 4.86 -8.98 4.39
CA VAL A 71 5.69 -8.95 3.18
C VAL A 71 5.15 -10.01 2.22
N VAL A 72 4.67 -9.59 1.05
CA VAL A 72 4.11 -10.51 0.04
C VAL A 72 5.06 -10.74 -1.14
N ALA A 73 6.06 -9.87 -1.33
CA ALA A 73 7.16 -10.06 -2.27
C ALA A 73 8.39 -9.24 -1.84
N GLY A 74 9.59 -9.69 -2.22
CA GLY A 74 10.84 -9.00 -1.88
C GLY A 74 11.22 -9.09 -0.39
N GLY A 75 11.90 -8.04 0.10
CA GLY A 75 12.29 -7.92 1.52
C GLY A 75 13.57 -8.66 1.92
N LYS A 76 14.28 -9.29 0.98
CA LYS A 76 15.63 -9.86 1.19
C LYS A 76 16.74 -9.02 0.55
N GLY A 77 16.54 -7.71 0.58
CA GLY A 77 17.46 -6.72 0.01
C GLY A 77 17.18 -6.43 -1.46
N ARG A 78 17.95 -5.46 -1.98
CA ARG A 78 17.90 -5.01 -3.36
C ARG A 78 18.46 -6.08 -4.30
N GLY A 79 17.77 -6.39 -5.39
CA GLY A 79 18.32 -7.21 -6.47
C GLY A 79 17.30 -8.02 -7.24
N ASN A 80 17.81 -8.99 -8.00
CA ASN A 80 17.04 -9.82 -8.95
C ASN A 80 16.94 -11.29 -8.49
N GLY A 81 17.32 -11.59 -7.24
CA GLY A 81 17.14 -12.92 -6.67
C GLY A 81 15.66 -13.25 -6.40
N LEU A 82 15.36 -14.54 -6.19
CA LEU A 82 14.00 -15.06 -6.04
C LEU A 82 13.13 -14.32 -4.99
N HIS A 83 13.75 -13.78 -3.94
CA HIS A 83 13.07 -13.06 -2.86
C HIS A 83 13.55 -11.61 -2.73
N GLN A 84 14.12 -11.06 -3.80
CA GLN A 84 14.59 -9.68 -3.87
C GLN A 84 13.72 -8.88 -4.84
N LEU A 85 13.64 -7.59 -4.59
CA LEU A 85 13.13 -6.62 -5.55
C LEU A 85 14.15 -5.49 -5.65
N ASP A 86 14.20 -4.78 -6.77
CA ASP A 86 14.94 -3.53 -6.86
C ASP A 86 13.95 -2.39 -6.99
N ARG A 87 13.77 -1.65 -5.89
CA ARG A 87 13.04 -0.37 -5.88
C ARG A 87 11.66 -0.45 -6.57
N PRO A 88 10.75 -1.31 -6.09
CA PRO A 88 9.42 -1.38 -6.67
C PRO A 88 8.74 -0.01 -6.55
N THR A 89 8.19 0.47 -7.66
CA THR A 89 7.56 1.80 -7.71
C THR A 89 6.05 1.73 -7.65
N ASP A 90 5.45 0.64 -8.14
CA ASP A 90 4.01 0.49 -8.24
C ASP A 90 3.58 -0.96 -8.06
N VAL A 91 2.29 -1.15 -7.76
CA VAL A 91 1.63 -2.44 -7.64
C VAL A 91 0.25 -2.38 -8.27
N LEU A 92 -0.08 -3.43 -9.03
CA LEU A 92 -1.42 -3.65 -9.56
C LEU A 92 -1.79 -5.10 -9.26
N ILE A 93 -3.01 -5.31 -8.79
CA ILE A 93 -3.56 -6.65 -8.61
C ILE A 93 -4.44 -6.92 -9.81
N ASP A 94 -4.07 -7.95 -10.57
CA ASP A 94 -4.95 -8.47 -11.61
C ASP A 94 -5.97 -9.40 -10.95
N LYS A 95 -7.25 -9.14 -11.22
CA LYS A 95 -8.37 -9.92 -10.71
C LYS A 95 -8.96 -10.71 -11.88
N GLU A 96 -8.15 -11.54 -12.51
CA GLU A 96 -8.68 -12.55 -13.40
C GLU A 96 -9.34 -13.65 -12.57
N THR A 97 -10.60 -13.93 -12.86
CA THR A 97 -11.29 -15.12 -12.37
C THR A 97 -11.03 -16.23 -13.40
N ASP A 98 -10.06 -17.09 -13.12
CA ASP A 98 -9.95 -18.39 -13.81
C ASP A 98 -11.23 -19.23 -13.63
#